data_AF-X1IWG3-F1
#
_entry.id   AF-X1IWG3-F1
#
_cell.length_a   1.000
_cell.length_b   1.000
_cell.length_c   1.000
_cell.angle_alpha   90.00
_cell.angle_beta   90.00
_cell.angle_gamma   90.00
#
_symmetry.space_group_name_H-M   'P 1'
#
loop_
_entity.id
_entity.type
_entity.pdbx_description
1 polymer ?
#
loop_
_entity_poly.entity_id
_entity_poly.type
_entity_poly.pdbx_seq_one_letter_code
_entity_poly.pdbx_strand_id
1 'polypeptide(L)' 'MESRNKGEGGLTKDSVIQCEQIRTVDKRRITRKLGSVNSNCLQKVEEAIKITLAFGEYTF' A
#
# COMPACT_ATOMS: atom_id res chain seq x y z
N MET A 1 -15.91 -18.10 17.68
CA MET A 1 -15.71 -17.64 16.29
C MET A 1 -14.81 -16.41 16.39
N GLU A 2 -13.51 -16.61 16.17
CA GLU A 2 -12.47 -15.69 16.60
C GLU A 2 -12.57 -14.32 15.93
N SER A 3 -12.57 -13.28 16.76
CA SER A 3 -12.35 -11.88 16.38
C SER A 3 -10.94 -11.74 15.79
N ARG A 4 -10.76 -12.10 14.52
CA ARG A 4 -9.49 -11.90 13.81
C ARG A 4 -9.19 -10.41 13.78
N ASN A 5 -8.18 -10.00 14.55
CA ASN A 5 -7.61 -8.66 14.55
C ASN A 5 -7.13 -8.37 13.13
N LYS A 6 -7.92 -7.61 12.36
CA LYS A 6 -7.51 -7.14 11.05
C LYS A 6 -6.49 -6.05 11.32
N GLY A 7 -5.22 -6.32 11.06
CA GLY A 7 -4.15 -5.33 11.18
C GLY A 7 -4.45 -4.07 10.35
N GLU A 8 -3.55 -3.09 10.36
CA GLU A 8 -3.79 -1.74 9.79
C GLU A 8 -4.43 -1.75 8.39
N GLY A 9 -4.03 -2.66 7.51
CA GLY A 9 -4.57 -2.80 6.15
C GLY A 9 -6.03 -3.28 6.02
N GLY A 10 -6.68 -3.72 7.10
CA GLY A 10 -8.06 -4.22 7.07
C GLY A 10 -8.23 -5.58 6.38
N LEU A 11 -7.12 -6.27 6.12
CA LEU A 11 -7.09 -7.58 5.44
C LEU A 11 -7.13 -8.72 6.47
N THR A 12 -7.65 -9.86 6.05
CA THR A 12 -7.78 -11.07 6.90
C THR A 12 -6.57 -11.99 6.83
N LYS A 13 -5.64 -11.70 5.92
CA LYS A 13 -4.39 -12.43 5.70
C LYS A 13 -3.25 -11.44 5.68
N ASP A 14 -2.07 -11.89 6.08
CA ASP A 14 -0.85 -11.14 5.87
C ASP A 14 -0.66 -10.86 4.37
N SER A 15 -0.26 -9.64 4.05
CA SER A 15 -0.28 -9.11 2.69
C SER A 15 0.83 -8.09 2.51
N VAL A 16 1.21 -7.86 1.25
CA VAL A 16 2.26 -6.91 0.86
C VAL A 16 1.71 -5.90 -0.14
N ILE A 17 2.30 -4.71 -0.18
CA ILE A 17 2.00 -3.69 -1.20
C ILE A 17 3.04 -3.82 -2.32
N GLN A 18 2.58 -4.13 -3.54
CA GLN A 18 3.43 -4.25 -4.73
C GLN A 18 3.58 -2.88 -5.41
N CYS A 19 4.59 -2.11 -4.98
CA CYS A 19 4.83 -0.75 -5.46
C CYS A 19 5.28 -0.69 -6.93
N GLU A 20 5.69 -1.82 -7.51
CA GLU A 20 6.00 -1.97 -8.94
C GLU A 20 4.74 -2.10 -9.82
N GLN A 21 3.59 -2.46 -9.23
CA GLN A 21 2.34 -2.70 -9.95
C GLN A 21 1.36 -1.52 -9.86
N ILE A 22 1.85 -0.31 -10.08
CA ILE A 22 1.02 0.90 -10.06
C ILE A 22 0.12 0.94 -11.29
N ARG A 23 -1.16 1.25 -11.09
CA ARG A 23 -2.13 1.39 -12.19
C ARG A 23 -2.99 2.64 -11.98
N THR A 24 -3.18 3.40 -13.05
CA THR A 24 -4.24 4.42 -13.10
C THR A 24 -5.59 3.71 -13.18
N VAL A 25 -6.52 4.09 -12.31
CA VAL A 25 -7.88 3.53 -12.27
C VAL A 25 -8.91 4.65 -12.22
N ASP A 26 -10.03 4.45 -12.89
CA ASP A 26 -11.19 5.33 -12.77
C ASP A 26 -11.83 5.20 -11.38
N LYS A 27 -12.35 6.31 -10.83
CA LYS A 27 -12.96 6.34 -9.49
C LYS A 27 -14.12 5.36 -9.33
N ARG A 28 -14.86 5.06 -10.41
CA ARG A 28 -15.98 4.09 -10.40
C ARG A 28 -15.54 2.66 -10.11
N ARG A 29 -14.25 2.32 -10.30
CA ARG A 29 -13.70 1.00 -9.97
C ARG A 29 -13.49 0.79 -8.47
N ILE A 30 -13.47 1.87 -7.67
CA ILE A 30 -13.32 1.81 -6.21
C ILE A 30 -14.70 1.55 -5.60
N THR A 31 -14.92 0.36 -5.05
CA THR A 31 -16.24 -0.08 -4.57
C THR A 31 -16.47 0.16 -3.08
N ARG A 32 -15.44 -0.04 -2.24
CA ARG A 32 -15.52 0.16 -0.79
C ARG A 32 -14.14 0.36 -0.16
N LYS A 33 -14.10 1.01 1.01
CA LYS A 33 -12.90 1.12 1.86
C LYS A 33 -12.71 -0.18 2.67
N LEU A 34 -11.52 -0.77 2.61
CA LEU A 34 -11.18 -1.98 3.37
C LEU A 34 -10.52 -1.67 4.72
N GLY A 35 -9.67 -0.65 4.77
CA GLY A 35 -8.86 -0.29 5.93
C GLY A 35 -8.07 0.99 5.68
N SER A 36 -7.01 1.21 6.46
CA SER A 36 -6.10 2.36 6.32
C SER A 36 -4.74 2.04 6.90
N VAL A 37 -3.68 2.31 6.15
CA VAL A 37 -2.31 2.19 6.63
C VAL A 37 -1.89 3.45 7.40
N ASN A 38 -0.98 3.30 8.37
CA ASN A 38 -0.45 4.43 9.13
C ASN A 38 0.56 5.26 8.30
N SER A 39 0.97 6.42 8.83
CA SER A 39 1.88 7.34 8.14
C SER A 39 3.27 6.74 7.90
N ASN A 40 3.78 5.90 8.81
CA ASN A 40 5.07 5.23 8.65
C ASN A 40 5.06 4.24 7.48
N CYS A 41 3.97 3.50 7.30
CA CYS A 41 3.77 2.63 6.15
C CYS A 41 3.70 3.44 4.84
N LEU A 42 2.98 4.57 4.84
CA LEU A 42 2.91 5.46 3.67
C LEU A 42 4.28 6.04 3.28
N GLN A 43 5.13 6.41 4.23
CA GLN A 43 6.49 6.86 3.94
C GLN A 43 7.31 5.77 3.22
N LYS A 44 7.22 4.51 3.67
CA LYS A 44 7.89 3.38 2.98
C LYS A 44 7.36 3.17 1.56
N VAL A 45 6.05 3.33 1.36
CA VAL A 45 5.43 3.25 0.03
C VAL A 45 5.94 4.38 -0.87
N GLU A 46 6.05 5.61 -0.36
CA GLU A 46 6.59 6.76 -1.11
C GLU A 46 8.03 6.50 -1.57
N GLU A 47 8.91 6.04 -0.69
CA GLU A 47 10.28 5.70 -1.03
C GLU A 47 10.37 4.56 -2.06
N ALA A 48 9.56 3.51 -1.90
CA ALA A 48 9.50 2.41 -2.87
C ALA A 48 9.01 2.87 -4.26
N ILE A 49 8.09 3.83 -4.32
CA ILE A 49 7.60 4.42 -5.57
C ILE A 49 8.69 5.27 -6.22
N LYS A 50 9.42 6.10 -5.45
CA LYS A 50 10.56 6.89 -5.98
C LYS A 50 11.62 5.99 -6.61
N ILE A 51 11.92 4.86 -5.97
CA ILE A 51 12.84 3.83 -6.48
C ILE A 51 12.29 3.21 -7.77
N THR A 52 11.00 2.85 -7.79
CA THR A 52 10.35 2.22 -8.95
C THR A 52 10.34 3.13 -10.18
N LEU A 53 10.21 4.44 -9.95
CA LEU A 53 10.05 5.44 -11.01
C LEU A 53 11.34 6.22 -11.33
N ALA A 54 12.49 5.86 -10.75
CA ALA A 54 13.75 6.57 -10.96
C ALA A 54 13.73 8.07 -10.57
N PHE A 55 12.95 8.43 -9.55
CA PHE A 55 12.84 9.81 -9.05
C PHE A 55 13.59 10.08 -7.73
N GLY A 56 14.19 9.06 -7.11
CA GLY A 56 14.95 9.20 -5.85
C GLY A 56 16.45 9.33 -6.06
N GLU A 57 17.16 9.93 -5.09
CA GLU A 57 18.61 9.81 -5.02
C GLU A 57 18.97 8.37 -4.62
N TYR A 58 19.78 7.73 -5.45
CA TYR A 58 20.25 6.37 -5.20
C TYR A 58 21.63 6.42 -4.55
N THR A 59 21.69 6.13 -3.25
CA THR A 59 22.95 5.82 -2.60
C THR A 59 23.15 4.30 -2.63
N PHE A 60 24.18 3.86 -3.35
CA PHE A 60 24.64 2.48 -3.36
C PHE A 60 25.55 2.19 -2.16
#